data_AF-A0A1V5BGE0-F1
#
_entry.id   AF-A0A1V5BGE0-F1
#
_cell.length_a   1.000
_cell.length_b   1.000
_cell.length_c   1.000
_cell.angle_alpha   90.00
_cell.angle_beta   90.00
_cell.angle_gamma   90.00
#
_symmetry.space_group_name_H-M   'P 1'
#
loop_
_entity.id
_entity.type
_entity.pdbx_description
1 polymer ?
#
loop_
_entity_poly.entity_id
_entity_poly.type
_entity_poly.pdbx_seq_one_letter_code
_entity_poly.pdbx_strand_id
1 'polypeptide(L)'
;MSEASGYLFQDVEVLLKRAREAMVEAKIKVQVTGVHDIYRASLEISMQKLDEICSRYRDDAEAFIVRRKLGEFLEELDSGELVPEVEEQRLDRIIEQVHHLVEWRRLSMATGRDLALKSRRRTREDVQKR
;
A
#
# COMPACT_ATOMS: atom_id res chain seq x y z
N MET A 1 14.77 10.72 -14.00
CA MET A 1 14.17 9.96 -12.87
C MET A 1 13.17 9.01 -13.51
N SER A 2 13.36 7.69 -13.36
CA SER A 2 12.42 6.69 -13.89
C SER A 2 11.52 6.24 -12.75
N GLU A 3 10.24 6.60 -12.82
CA GLU A 3 9.23 6.11 -11.89
C GLU A 3 8.66 4.78 -12.38
N ALA A 4 8.29 3.89 -11.45
CA ALA A 4 7.60 2.66 -11.80
C ALA A 4 6.22 2.96 -12.40
N SER A 5 5.73 2.09 -13.29
CA SER A 5 4.37 2.26 -13.82
C SER A 5 3.32 1.98 -12.73
N GLY A 6 2.18 2.67 -12.79
CA GLY A 6 1.03 2.39 -11.91
C GLY A 6 0.52 0.94 -12.01
N TYR A 7 0.75 0.25 -13.13
CA TYR A 7 0.41 -1.17 -13.28
C TYR A 7 1.20 -2.08 -12.33
N LEU A 8 2.45 -1.73 -12.02
CA LEU A 8 3.27 -2.51 -11.07
C LEU A 8 2.71 -2.43 -9.64
N PHE A 9 2.11 -1.29 -9.28
CA PHE A 9 1.47 -1.11 -7.97
C PHE A 9 0.06 -1.70 -7.90
N GLN A 10 -0.62 -1.87 -9.02
CA GLN A 10 -1.94 -2.51 -9.06
C GLN A 10 -1.85 -3.97 -8.59
N ASP A 11 -0.79 -4.66 -8.97
CA ASP A 11 -0.52 -6.02 -8.51
C ASP A 11 -0.32 -6.09 -6.99
N VAL A 12 0.39 -5.12 -6.42
CA VAL A 12 0.59 -4.98 -4.98
C VAL A 12 -0.74 -4.67 -4.28
N GLU A 13 -1.54 -3.78 -4.85
CA GLU A 13 -2.87 -3.42 -4.33
C GLU A 13 -3.80 -4.64 -4.21
N VAL A 14 -3.82 -5.51 -5.24
CA VAL A 14 -4.65 -6.72 -5.26
C VAL A 14 -4.22 -7.69 -4.15
N LEU A 15 -2.91 -7.88 -3.95
CA LEU A 15 -2.40 -8.77 -2.91
C LEU A 15 -2.70 -8.24 -1.50
N LEU A 16 -2.55 -6.94 -1.27
CA LEU A 16 -2.88 -6.33 0.01
C LEU A 16 -4.39 -6.41 0.32
N LYS A 17 -5.26 -6.22 -0.68
CA LYS A 17 -6.72 -6.40 -0.51
C LYS A 17 -7.06 -7.84 -0.15
N ARG A 18 -6.44 -8.83 -0.81
CA ARG A 18 -6.61 -10.25 -0.44
C ARG A 18 -6.13 -10.55 0.97
N ALA A 19 -5.00 -9.97 1.38
CA ALA A 19 -4.50 -10.10 2.75
C ALA A 19 -5.54 -9.56 3.75
N ARG A 20 -6.13 -8.40 3.47
CA ARG A 20 -7.17 -7.81 4.30
C ARG A 20 -8.43 -8.67 4.36
N GLU A 21 -8.91 -9.18 3.24
CA GLU A 21 -10.07 -10.08 3.20
C GLU A 21 -9.83 -11.34 4.06
N ALA A 22 -8.65 -11.96 3.92
CA ALA A 22 -8.26 -13.12 4.71
C ALA A 22 -8.16 -12.78 6.22
N MET A 23 -7.63 -11.61 6.57
CA MET A 23 -7.55 -11.14 7.95
C MET A 23 -8.95 -10.97 8.58
N VAL A 24 -9.89 -10.33 7.86
CA VAL A 24 -11.27 -10.16 8.32
C VAL A 24 -11.97 -11.52 8.46
N GLU A 25 -11.76 -12.44 7.51
CA GLU A 25 -12.29 -13.79 7.57
C GLU A 25 -11.75 -14.57 8.78
N ALA A 26 -10.45 -14.47 9.07
CA ALA A 26 -9.81 -15.08 10.22
C ALA A 26 -10.40 -14.58 11.55
N LYS A 27 -10.67 -13.27 11.65
CA LYS A 27 -11.32 -12.66 12.82
C LYS A 27 -12.74 -13.20 13.05
N ILE A 28 -13.52 -13.35 11.97
CA ILE A 28 -14.91 -13.85 12.05
C ILE A 28 -14.94 -15.33 12.40
N LYS A 29 -14.02 -16.13 11.85
CA LYS A 29 -14.04 -17.59 11.94
C LYS A 29 -13.20 -18.19 13.07
N VAL A 30 -12.70 -17.37 14.02
CA VAL A 30 -11.98 -17.75 15.25
C VAL A 30 -11.31 -19.13 15.17
N GLN A 31 -10.01 -19.17 14.84
CA GLN A 31 -9.14 -20.36 14.87
C GLN A 31 -9.14 -21.32 13.66
N VAL A 32 -9.33 -20.84 12.43
CA VAL A 32 -8.87 -21.62 11.26
C VAL A 32 -7.40 -21.27 11.00
N THR A 33 -6.48 -22.11 11.48
CA THR A 33 -5.03 -21.95 11.33
C THR A 33 -4.59 -21.63 9.90
N GLY A 34 -5.24 -22.22 8.89
CA GLY A 34 -4.92 -21.97 7.48
C GLY A 34 -5.25 -20.58 6.95
N VAL A 35 -6.16 -19.82 7.57
CA VAL A 35 -6.49 -18.46 7.09
C VAL A 35 -5.41 -17.45 7.50
N HIS A 36 -4.79 -17.68 8.66
CA HIS A 36 -3.66 -16.87 9.13
C HIS A 36 -2.43 -17.03 8.23
N ASP A 37 -2.21 -18.24 7.70
CA ASP A 37 -1.14 -18.53 6.74
C ASP A 37 -1.38 -17.85 5.39
N ILE A 38 -2.63 -17.82 4.90
CA ILE A 38 -3.00 -17.15 3.65
C ILE A 38 -2.80 -15.63 3.75
N TYR A 39 -3.21 -15.06 4.88
CA TYR A 39 -3.00 -13.65 5.20
C TYR A 39 -1.51 -13.29 5.16
N ARG A 40 -0.70 -14.03 5.93
CA ARG A 40 0.76 -13.83 6.01
C ARG A 40 1.44 -13.99 4.65
N ALA A 41 1.14 -15.07 3.92
CA ALA A 41 1.71 -15.30 2.59
C ALA A 41 1.40 -14.16 1.61
N SER A 42 0.18 -13.60 1.67
CA SER A 42 -0.22 -12.48 0.80
C SER A 42 0.58 -11.20 1.10
N LEU A 43 0.89 -10.94 2.37
CA LEU A 43 1.74 -9.80 2.76
C LEU A 43 3.19 -10.01 2.35
N GLU A 44 3.74 -11.21 2.55
CA GLU A 44 5.11 -11.55 2.14
C GLU A 44 5.29 -11.41 0.62
N ILE A 45 4.35 -11.91 -0.18
CA ILE A 45 4.38 -11.75 -1.64
C ILE A 45 4.28 -10.25 -2.02
N SER A 46 3.46 -9.48 -1.32
CA SER A 46 3.35 -8.03 -1.53
C SER A 46 4.69 -7.33 -1.27
N MET A 47 5.38 -7.71 -0.19
CA MET A 47 6.70 -7.19 0.16
C MET A 47 7.76 -7.55 -0.89
N GLN A 48 7.79 -8.80 -1.35
CA GLN A 48 8.70 -9.23 -2.42
C GLN A 48 8.51 -8.41 -3.70
N LYS A 49 7.26 -8.17 -4.12
CA LYS A 49 6.97 -7.32 -5.28
C LYS A 49 7.45 -5.89 -5.09
N LEU A 50 7.29 -5.33 -3.89
CA LEU A 50 7.77 -3.99 -3.58
C LEU A 50 9.31 -3.91 -3.58
N ASP A 51 10.00 -4.95 -3.08
CA ASP A 51 11.46 -5.04 -3.15
C ASP A 51 11.95 -5.12 -4.61
N GLU A 52 11.27 -5.89 -5.47
CA GLU A 52 11.56 -5.93 -6.91
C GLU A 52 11.38 -4.56 -7.57
N ILE A 53 10.28 -3.85 -7.25
CA ILE A 53 10.03 -2.51 -7.77
C ILE A 53 11.13 -1.54 -7.30
N CYS A 54 11.46 -1.51 -6.00
CA CYS A 54 12.48 -0.62 -5.45
C CYS A 54 13.88 -0.93 -6.02
N SER A 55 14.18 -2.20 -6.30
CA SER A 55 15.45 -2.61 -6.91
C SER A 55 15.60 -2.10 -8.35
N ARG A 56 14.50 -2.17 -9.13
CA ARG A 56 14.45 -1.70 -10.53
C ARG A 56 14.33 -0.18 -10.66
N TYR A 57 13.61 0.46 -9.74
CA TYR A 57 13.29 1.89 -9.75
C TYR A 57 13.84 2.57 -8.50
N ARG A 58 15.18 2.67 -8.42
CA ARG A 58 15.90 3.10 -7.21
C ARG A 58 15.66 4.56 -6.79
N ASP A 59 15.19 5.40 -7.70
CA ASP A 59 14.89 6.81 -7.42
C ASP A 59 13.40 7.05 -7.13
N ASP A 60 12.58 5.99 -7.15
CA ASP A 60 11.14 6.09 -6.92
C ASP A 60 10.82 6.20 -5.43
N ALA A 61 10.80 7.43 -4.93
CA ALA A 61 10.58 7.73 -3.52
C ALA A 61 9.26 7.16 -2.97
N GLU A 62 8.21 7.12 -3.79
CA GLU A 62 6.90 6.60 -3.36
C GLU A 62 6.94 5.08 -3.23
N ALA A 63 7.64 4.37 -4.13
CA ALA A 63 7.90 2.94 -3.99
C ALA A 63 8.60 2.62 -2.65
N PHE A 64 9.65 3.38 -2.33
CA PHE A 64 10.38 3.23 -1.07
C PHE A 64 9.51 3.50 0.16
N ILE A 65 8.65 4.52 0.12
CA ILE A 65 7.75 4.84 1.24
C ILE A 65 6.77 3.70 1.50
N VAL A 66 6.15 3.16 0.44
CA VAL A 66 5.20 2.04 0.56
C VAL A 66 5.93 0.79 1.09
N ARG A 67 7.09 0.46 0.51
CA ARG A 67 7.93 -0.67 0.94
C ARG A 67 8.30 -0.56 2.42
N ARG A 68 8.74 0.61 2.86
CA ARG A 68 9.13 0.84 4.26
C ARG A 68 7.95 0.64 5.21
N LYS A 69 6.78 1.20 4.88
CA LYS A 69 5.57 1.07 5.71
C LYS A 69 5.07 -0.37 5.80
N LEU A 70 5.12 -1.12 4.70
CA LEU A 70 4.76 -2.53 4.72
C LEU A 70 5.76 -3.37 5.53
N GLY A 71 7.06 -3.06 5.43
CA GLY A 71 8.10 -3.67 6.26
C GLY A 71 7.90 -3.41 7.76
N GLU A 72 7.72 -2.14 8.14
CA GLU A 72 7.40 -1.74 9.52
C GLU A 72 6.15 -2.46 10.04
N PHE A 73 5.12 -2.61 9.21
CA PHE A 73 3.91 -3.35 9.55
C PHE A 73 4.18 -4.85 9.78
N LEU A 74 4.96 -5.50 8.92
CA LEU A 74 5.32 -6.91 9.04
C LEU A 74 6.17 -7.19 10.29
N GLU A 75 7.13 -6.31 10.60
CA GLU A 75 7.96 -6.44 11.79
C GLU A 75 7.12 -6.35 13.08
N GLU A 76 6.19 -5.39 13.15
CA GLU A 76 5.28 -5.25 14.29
C GLU A 76 4.25 -6.39 14.38
N LEU A 77 3.91 -6.99 13.23
CA LEU A 77 3.03 -8.17 13.18
C LEU A 77 3.75 -9.40 13.74
N ASP A 78 5.02 -9.59 13.39
CA ASP A 78 5.85 -10.68 13.87
C ASP A 78 6.25 -10.53 15.36
N SER A 79 6.38 -9.29 15.84
CA SER A 79 6.63 -9.03 17.26
C SER A 79 5.39 -9.27 18.14
N GLY A 80 4.20 -9.36 17.55
CA GLY A 80 2.93 -9.49 18.27
C GLY A 80 2.53 -8.22 19.03
N GLU A 81 3.15 -7.09 18.73
CA GLU A 81 2.86 -5.80 19.38
C GLU A 81 1.58 -5.14 18.82
N LEU A 82 1.10 -5.58 17.67
CA LEU A 82 -0.11 -5.05 17.03
C LEU A 82 -1.38 -5.59 17.67
N VAL A 83 -2.17 -4.67 18.23
CA VAL A 83 -3.55 -4.95 18.64
C VAL A 83 -4.42 -5.15 17.38
N PRO A 84 -5.35 -6.12 17.34
CA PRO A 84 -6.10 -6.47 16.13
C PRO A 84 -6.84 -5.30 15.43
N GLU A 85 -7.36 -4.33 16.18
CA GLU A 85 -7.99 -3.13 15.60
C GLU A 85 -6.96 -2.20 14.95
N VAL A 86 -5.77 -2.10 15.55
CA VAL A 86 -4.67 -1.26 15.03
C VAL A 86 -4.05 -1.88 13.80
N GLU A 87 -3.91 -3.21 13.78
CA GLU A 87 -3.46 -3.99 12.63
C GLU A 87 -4.33 -3.70 11.40
N GLU A 88 -5.66 -3.78 11.57
CA GLU A 88 -6.60 -3.59 10.48
C GLU A 88 -6.57 -2.16 9.94
N GLN A 89 -6.55 -1.17 10.83
CA GLN A 89 -6.47 0.24 10.44
C GLN A 89 -5.16 0.57 9.74
N ARG A 90 -4.03 -0.04 10.14
CA ARG A 90 -2.74 0.15 9.47
C ARG A 90 -2.75 -0.47 8.09
N LEU A 91 -3.23 -1.69 7.95
CA LEU A 91 -3.31 -2.37 6.65
C LEU A 91 -4.21 -1.59 5.67
N ASP A 92 -5.34 -1.06 6.14
CA ASP A 92 -6.21 -0.15 5.37
C ASP A 92 -5.45 1.05 4.82
N ARG A 93 -4.71 1.74 5.69
CA ARG A 93 -3.95 2.94 5.32
C ARG A 93 -2.88 2.62 4.29
N ILE A 94 -2.26 1.45 4.36
CA ILE A 94 -1.28 1.00 3.37
C ILE A 94 -2.00 0.74 2.03
N ILE A 95 -3.13 0.02 2.04
CA ILE A 95 -3.94 -0.23 0.84
C ILE A 95 -4.38 1.08 0.18
N GLU A 96 -4.90 2.03 0.96
CA GLU A 96 -5.36 3.32 0.46
C GLU A 96 -4.22 4.13 -0.17
N GLN A 97 -3.03 4.11 0.43
CA GLN A 97 -1.85 4.77 -0.13
C GLN A 97 -1.41 4.14 -1.46
N VAL A 98 -1.39 2.82 -1.55
CA VAL A 98 -1.08 2.11 -2.80
C VAL A 98 -2.14 2.41 -3.86
N HIS A 99 -3.42 2.37 -3.49
CA HIS A 99 -4.52 2.71 -4.39
C HIS A 99 -4.39 4.14 -4.96
N HIS A 100 -4.10 5.12 -4.10
CA HIS A 100 -3.87 6.49 -4.55
C HIS A 100 -2.65 6.62 -5.46
N LEU A 101 -1.57 5.87 -5.19
CA LEU A 101 -0.41 5.84 -6.05
C LEU A 101 -0.72 5.28 -7.44
N VAL A 102 -1.49 4.19 -7.50
CA VAL A 102 -1.98 3.58 -8.76
C VAL A 102 -2.78 4.60 -9.57
N GLU A 103 -3.80 5.20 -8.97
CA GLU A 103 -4.68 6.16 -9.65
C GLU A 103 -3.92 7.39 -10.12
N TRP A 104 -3.01 7.90 -9.28
CA TRP A 104 -2.20 9.05 -9.64
C TRP A 104 -1.23 8.77 -10.79
N ARG A 105 -0.60 7.58 -10.82
CA ARG A 105 0.28 7.20 -11.93
C ARG A 105 -0.48 6.96 -13.22
N ARG A 106 -1.69 6.39 -13.14
CA ARG A 106 -2.60 6.27 -14.29
C ARG A 106 -2.95 7.63 -14.89
N LEU A 107 -3.32 8.59 -14.04
CA LEU A 107 -3.64 9.96 -14.49
C LEU A 107 -2.43 10.69 -15.07
N SER A 108 -1.25 10.54 -14.46
CA SER A 108 -0.01 11.14 -14.95
C SER A 108 0.39 10.58 -16.32
N MET A 109 0.28 9.26 -16.51
CA MET A 109 0.51 8.62 -17.82
C MET A 109 -0.51 9.08 -18.87
N ALA A 110 -1.80 9.19 -18.52
CA ALA A 110 -2.84 9.61 -19.45
C ALA A 110 -2.73 11.09 -19.87
N THR A 111 -2.13 11.94 -19.02
CA THR A 111 -1.98 13.38 -19.28
C THR A 111 -0.62 13.78 -19.85
N GLY A 112 0.33 12.83 -19.94
CA GLY A 112 1.68 13.07 -20.45
C GLY A 112 2.50 14.07 -19.61
N ARG A 113 2.10 14.30 -18.36
CA ARG A 113 2.75 15.22 -17.42
C ARG A 113 3.07 14.48 -16.13
N ASP A 114 4.27 14.70 -15.59
CA ASP A 114 4.57 14.43 -14.19
C ASP A 114 3.70 15.37 -13.36
N LEU A 115 2.59 14.86 -12.84
CA LEU A 115 1.96 15.49 -11.70
C LEU A 115 2.99 15.41 -10.56
N ALA A 116 2.96 16.31 -9.59
CA ALA A 116 3.72 16.14 -8.36
C ALA A 116 2.75 15.75 -7.25
N LEU A 117 2.94 14.61 -6.58
CA LEU A 117 2.10 14.17 -5.45
C LEU A 117 2.05 15.24 -4.34
N LYS A 118 3.11 16.05 -4.23
CA LYS A 118 3.20 17.21 -3.32
C LYS A 118 2.23 18.35 -3.62
N SER A 119 1.64 18.42 -4.82
CA SER A 119 0.75 19.53 -5.21
C SER A 119 -0.62 19.49 -4.53
N ARG A 120 -0.97 18.44 -3.79
CA ARG A 120 -2.31 18.29 -3.17
C ARG A 120 -2.48 19.05 -1.84
N ARG A 121 -1.43 19.69 -1.31
CA ARG A 121 -1.53 20.61 -0.15
C ARG A 121 -1.66 22.07 -0.61
N ARG A 122 -2.70 22.41 -1.38
CA ARG A 122 -3.18 23.80 -1.58
C ARG A 122 -4.46 23.83 -2.42
N THR A 123 -5.54 23.32 -1.85
CA THR A 123 -6.90 23.60 -2.40
C THR A 123 -7.89 23.99 -1.31
N ARG A 124 -7.40 24.33 -0.11
CA ARG A 124 -8.24 24.77 1.01
C ARG A 124 -8.20 26.28 1.28
N GLU A 125 -7.44 27.06 0.51
CA GLU A 125 -7.35 28.53 0.70
C GLU A 125 -8.16 29.36 -0.31
N ASP A 126 -8.64 28.80 -1.43
CA ASP A 126 -9.35 29.59 -2.46
C ASP A 126 -10.89 29.62 -2.34
N VAL A 127 -11.48 28.98 -1.33
CA VAL A 127 -12.95 28.97 -1.13
C VAL A 127 -13.43 30.14 -0.25
N GLN A 128 -12.53 31.00 0.24
CA GLN A 128 -12.88 32.10 1.15
C GLN A 128 -12.72 33.48 0.52
N LYS A 129 -13.02 33.64 -0.77
CA LYS A 129 -13.34 34.95 -1.38
C LYS A 129 -14.34 34.78 -2.52
N ARG A 130 -15.63 34.86 -2.19
CA ARG A 130 -16.69 35.42 -3.05
C ARG A 130 -17.91 35.70 -2.21
#